data_AF-A0A7W4LN60-F1
#
_entry.id   AF-A0A7W4LN60-F1
#
_cell.length_a   1.000
_cell.length_b   1.000
_cell.length_c   1.000
_cell.angle_alpha   90.00
_cell.angle_beta   90.00
_cell.angle_gamma   90.00
#
_symmetry.space_group_name_H-M   'P 1'
#
loop_
_entity.id
_entity.type
_entity.pdbx_description
1 polymer ?
#
loop_
_entity_poly.entity_id
_entity_poly.type
_entity_poly.pdbx_seq_one_letter_code
_entity_poly.pdbx_strand_id
1 'polypeptide(L)'
;MHYQPPRQLKAAILDWAGTVVDFGSFAPTQIFVEAFAEFAVQITLAEARGPMGMGKWDHIRTLCDVPGIAERFVAVIGHRPTDEDVTAIYQRFMPLQIEKIALHSQLIPGALEAIASLRAQGMLIGSCSGYPAVVMAKVVELARQNGYVADHVVATDEVPNGRPHPAQSLANVIALGIEDVAACVKVDDTWPGILEGRSAGMWTVALTCSGNALGLTYEQYQALPAADLAVQRERITDAFAGSRPHYLIDTIAELPAVIDAINQRLARGELPQNC
;
A
#
# COMPACT_ATOMS: atom_id res chain seq x y z
N MET A 1 -34.97 -9.00 -14.33
CA MET A 1 -33.51 -8.88 -14.24
C MET A 1 -33.06 -9.77 -13.09
N HIS A 2 -32.10 -10.67 -13.32
CA HIS A 2 -31.53 -11.51 -12.27
C HIS A 2 -30.06 -11.15 -12.13
N TYR A 3 -29.61 -10.99 -10.89
CA TYR A 3 -28.20 -10.81 -10.59
C TYR A 3 -27.40 -12.03 -11.05
N GLN A 4 -26.24 -11.79 -11.66
CA GLN A 4 -25.28 -12.82 -12.04
C GLN A 4 -23.92 -12.45 -11.43
N PRO A 5 -23.30 -13.33 -10.63
CA PRO A 5 -21.99 -13.05 -10.07
C PRO A 5 -20.94 -12.98 -11.20
N PRO A 6 -19.86 -12.22 -11.01
CA PRO A 6 -18.79 -12.10 -11.99
C PRO A 6 -18.09 -13.44 -12.18
N ARG A 7 -17.75 -13.74 -13.43
CA ARG A 7 -17.00 -14.97 -13.79
C ARG A 7 -15.50 -14.74 -14.00
N GLN A 8 -15.08 -13.48 -13.97
CA GLN A 8 -13.70 -13.04 -14.15
C GLN A 8 -13.53 -11.66 -13.53
N LEU A 9 -12.29 -11.32 -13.18
CA LEU A 9 -11.89 -10.00 -12.73
C LEU A 9 -12.03 -8.97 -13.86
N LYS A 10 -12.28 -7.72 -13.46
CA LYS A 10 -12.48 -6.56 -14.32
C LYS A 10 -11.56 -5.40 -13.96
N ALA A 11 -11.13 -5.30 -12.71
CA ALA A 11 -10.17 -4.28 -12.30
C ALA A 11 -9.18 -4.80 -11.26
N ALA A 12 -7.96 -4.26 -11.32
CA ALA A 12 -6.97 -4.35 -10.26
C ALA A 12 -6.81 -2.98 -9.62
N ILE A 13 -6.92 -2.91 -8.29
CA ILE A 13 -6.70 -1.70 -7.50
C ILE A 13 -5.33 -1.84 -6.84
N LEU A 14 -4.35 -1.10 -7.35
CA LEU A 14 -2.95 -1.22 -6.94
C LEU A 14 -2.60 -0.16 -5.89
N ASP A 15 -1.87 -0.54 -4.86
CA ASP A 15 -1.08 0.42 -4.10
C ASP A 15 0.13 0.94 -4.91
N TRP A 16 0.82 1.95 -4.38
CA TRP A 16 1.99 2.58 -4.98
C TRP A 16 3.31 2.10 -4.38
N ALA A 17 3.66 2.56 -3.17
CA ALA A 17 5.01 2.44 -2.62
C ALA A 17 5.23 1.08 -1.92
N GLY A 18 6.06 0.23 -2.51
CA GLY A 18 6.19 -1.18 -2.16
C GLY A 18 5.36 -2.11 -3.04
N THR A 19 4.55 -1.56 -3.96
CA THR A 19 3.66 -2.32 -4.85
C THR A 19 3.96 -2.12 -6.34
N VAL A 20 3.91 -0.87 -6.83
CA VAL A 20 4.27 -0.52 -8.22
C VAL A 20 5.59 0.24 -8.29
N VAL A 21 5.89 1.06 -7.28
CA VAL A 21 7.12 1.86 -7.17
C VAL A 21 7.79 1.64 -5.82
N ASP A 22 9.02 2.12 -5.65
CA ASP A 22 9.74 2.16 -4.36
C ASP A 22 9.92 0.77 -3.73
N PHE A 23 10.81 -0.06 -4.28
CA PHE A 23 11.11 -1.37 -3.71
C PHE A 23 11.63 -1.22 -2.26
N GLY A 24 10.92 -1.83 -1.32
CA GLY A 24 11.15 -1.75 0.12
C GLY A 24 10.39 -0.63 0.84
N SER A 25 9.60 0.18 0.12
CA SER A 25 8.76 1.26 0.66
C SER A 25 9.56 2.21 1.59
N PHE A 26 10.66 2.75 1.09
CA PHE A 26 11.57 3.60 1.87
C PHE A 26 11.17 5.06 1.90
N ALA A 27 10.52 5.57 0.84
CA ALA A 27 10.15 6.97 0.73
C ALA A 27 9.40 7.51 1.96
N PRO A 28 8.35 6.84 2.49
CA PRO A 28 7.65 7.38 3.64
C PRO A 28 8.42 7.19 4.96
N THR A 29 9.17 6.09 5.11
CA THR A 29 9.80 5.72 6.39
C THR A 29 10.93 6.66 6.78
N GLN A 30 11.79 7.03 5.83
CA GLN A 30 12.89 7.96 6.08
C GLN A 30 12.37 9.36 6.43
N ILE A 31 11.29 9.79 5.77
CA ILE A 31 10.72 11.12 6.01
C ILE A 31 10.05 11.22 7.38
N PHE A 32 9.46 10.14 7.90
CA PHE A 32 8.98 10.14 9.29
C PHE A 32 10.14 10.33 10.28
N VAL A 33 11.25 9.62 10.10
CA VAL A 33 12.43 9.77 10.96
C VAL A 33 12.92 11.22 10.94
N GLU A 34 13.03 11.82 9.76
CA GLU A 34 13.45 13.22 9.61
C GLU A 34 12.46 14.21 10.21
N ALA A 35 11.16 14.05 9.94
CA ALA A 35 10.13 14.95 10.43
C ALA A 35 10.05 14.94 11.96
N PHE A 36 10.17 13.77 12.60
CA PHE A 36 10.24 13.68 14.07
C PHE A 36 11.54 14.31 14.62
N ALA A 37 12.66 14.14 13.92
CA ALA A 37 13.95 14.73 14.32
C ALA A 37 13.95 16.27 14.30
N GLU A 38 13.12 16.93 13.47
CA GLU A 38 12.93 18.39 13.53
C GLU A 38 12.33 18.87 14.85
N PHE A 39 11.59 18.00 15.55
CA PHE A 39 11.06 18.25 16.90
C PHE A 39 11.98 17.67 17.99
N ALA A 40 13.21 17.29 17.62
CA ALA A 40 14.19 16.61 18.46
C ALA A 40 13.71 15.27 19.07
N VAL A 41 12.64 14.68 18.51
CA VAL A 41 12.15 13.35 18.89
C VAL A 41 12.78 12.32 17.97
N GLN A 42 13.59 11.41 18.52
CA GLN A 42 14.24 10.38 17.72
C GLN A 42 13.33 9.17 17.56
N ILE A 43 13.15 8.69 16.33
CA ILE A 43 12.48 7.42 16.04
C ILE A 43 13.36 6.60 15.08
N THR A 44 13.28 5.28 15.18
CA THR A 44 13.99 4.35 14.30
C THR A 44 13.20 4.09 13.03
N LEU A 45 13.87 3.62 11.97
CA LEU A 45 13.18 3.15 10.76
C LEU A 45 12.20 2.01 11.07
N ALA A 46 12.55 1.12 12.00
CA ALA A 46 11.67 0.02 12.40
C ALA A 46 10.37 0.52 13.06
N GLU A 47 10.46 1.52 13.93
CA GLU A 47 9.28 2.16 14.53
C GLU A 47 8.43 2.87 13.46
N ALA A 48 9.06 3.63 12.55
CA ALA A 48 8.39 4.33 11.46
C ALA A 48 7.67 3.40 10.46
N ARG A 49 8.05 2.12 10.38
CA ARG A 49 7.41 1.12 9.51
C ARG A 49 6.12 0.54 10.08
N GLY A 50 5.91 0.61 11.39
CA GLY A 50 4.81 -0.07 12.09
C GLY A 50 3.42 0.23 11.49
N PRO A 51 3.00 1.51 11.41
CA PRO A 51 1.68 1.88 10.90
C PRO A 51 1.66 2.18 9.38
N MET A 52 2.56 1.57 8.59
CA MET A 52 2.62 1.87 7.15
C MET A 52 1.33 1.50 6.42
N GLY A 53 0.97 2.31 5.42
CA GLY A 53 -0.26 2.17 4.62
C GLY A 53 -1.39 3.10 5.06
N MET A 54 -1.41 3.57 6.31
CA MET A 54 -2.39 4.56 6.79
C MET A 54 -2.23 5.94 6.14
N GLY A 55 -3.26 6.77 6.26
CA GLY A 55 -3.16 8.21 6.00
C GLY A 55 -2.04 8.82 6.86
N LYS A 56 -1.32 9.82 6.32
CA LYS A 56 -0.08 10.30 6.95
C LYS A 56 -0.28 10.95 8.31
N TRP A 57 -1.40 11.64 8.52
CA TRP A 57 -1.74 12.19 9.85
C TRP A 57 -2.01 11.06 10.85
N ASP A 58 -2.84 10.08 10.48
CA ASP A 58 -3.17 8.91 11.32
C ASP A 58 -1.92 8.07 11.64
N HIS A 59 -1.00 7.96 10.68
CA HIS A 59 0.29 7.31 10.88
C HIS A 59 1.10 8.01 11.97
N ILE A 60 1.26 9.35 11.89
CA ILE A 60 1.99 10.14 12.89
C ILE A 60 1.32 10.01 14.26
N ARG A 61 -0.02 10.11 14.32
CA ARG A 61 -0.78 9.91 15.56
C ARG A 61 -0.50 8.55 16.18
N THR A 62 -0.53 7.49 15.37
CA THR A 62 -0.24 6.12 15.82
C THR A 62 1.20 5.98 16.33
N LEU A 63 2.19 6.59 15.65
CA LEU A 63 3.56 6.63 16.15
C LEU A 63 3.66 7.36 17.49
N CYS A 64 2.98 8.49 17.64
CA CYS A 64 2.95 9.25 18.89
C CYS A 64 2.31 8.48 20.06
N ASP A 65 1.50 7.46 19.79
CA ASP A 65 0.88 6.60 20.81
C ASP A 65 1.75 5.40 21.21
N VAL A 66 2.84 5.12 20.48
CA VAL A 66 3.82 4.10 20.86
C VAL A 66 4.50 4.53 22.16
N PRO A 67 4.47 3.73 23.24
CA PRO A 67 4.94 4.14 24.56
C PRO A 67 6.36 4.74 24.56
N GLY A 68 7.30 4.10 23.86
CA GLY A 68 8.67 4.58 23.77
C GLY A 68 8.82 5.91 23.01
N ILE A 69 7.98 6.17 21.99
CA ILE A 69 7.98 7.45 21.26
C ILE A 69 7.34 8.53 22.14
N ALA A 70 6.22 8.23 22.79
CA ALA A 70 5.53 9.15 23.68
C ALA A 70 6.43 9.61 24.85
N GLU A 71 7.22 8.70 25.43
CA GLU A 71 8.20 9.01 26.47
C GLU A 71 9.31 9.94 25.97
N ARG A 72 9.87 9.67 24.78
CA ARG A 72 10.88 10.55 24.17
C ARG A 72 10.31 11.92 23.82
N PHE A 73 9.07 11.97 23.36
CA PHE A 73 8.37 13.23 23.10
C PHE A 73 8.24 14.06 24.38
N VAL A 74 7.82 13.45 25.49
CA VAL A 74 7.69 14.14 26.79
C VAL A 74 9.03 14.64 27.31
N ALA A 75 10.11 13.86 27.13
CA ALA A 75 11.43 14.25 27.56
C ALA A 75 11.95 15.52 26.86
N VAL A 76 11.52 15.77 25.61
CA VAL A 76 12.00 16.87 24.77
C VAL A 76 11.04 18.06 24.78
N ILE A 77 9.73 17.80 24.70
CA ILE A 77 8.68 18.81 24.54
C ILE A 77 8.01 19.17 25.88
N GLY A 78 8.02 18.26 26.86
CA GLY A 78 7.50 18.50 28.21
C GLY A 78 6.04 18.09 28.46
N HIS A 79 5.33 17.58 27.45
CA HIS A 79 3.99 17.01 27.59
C HIS A 79 3.78 15.80 26.66
N ARG A 80 2.68 15.06 26.87
CA ARG A 80 2.28 13.97 25.95
C ARG A 80 1.86 14.56 24.59
N PRO A 81 2.07 13.84 23.47
CA PRO A 81 1.73 14.37 22.15
C PRO A 81 0.22 14.58 21.98
N THR A 82 -0.17 15.79 21.62
CA THR A 82 -1.53 16.24 21.31
C THR A 82 -1.80 16.17 19.81
N ASP A 83 -3.06 16.36 19.40
CA ASP A 83 -3.41 16.43 17.97
C ASP A 83 -2.85 17.68 17.28
N GLU A 84 -2.59 18.75 18.03
CA GLU A 84 -1.87 19.94 17.55
C GLU A 84 -0.41 19.60 17.23
N ASP A 85 0.26 18.82 18.08
CA ASP A 85 1.63 18.34 17.83
C ASP A 85 1.70 17.43 16.61
N VAL A 86 0.76 16.48 16.48
CA VAL A 86 0.65 15.60 15.31
C VAL A 86 0.47 16.42 14.05
N THR A 87 -0.37 17.45 14.10
CA THR A 87 -0.59 18.36 12.98
C THR A 87 0.67 19.17 12.65
N ALA A 88 1.43 19.61 13.64
CA ALA A 88 2.69 20.31 13.43
C ALA A 88 3.74 19.40 12.76
N ILE A 89 3.89 18.16 13.23
CA ILE A 89 4.78 17.17 12.59
C ILE A 89 4.32 16.89 11.15
N TYR A 90 3.01 16.72 10.94
CA TYR A 90 2.44 16.50 9.61
C TYR A 90 2.75 17.67 8.65
N GLN A 91 2.62 18.91 9.12
CA GLN A 91 2.94 20.09 8.31
C GLN A 91 4.43 20.17 7.92
N ARG A 92 5.34 19.61 8.73
CA ARG A 92 6.77 19.49 8.39
C ARG A 92 7.07 18.31 7.48
N PHE A 93 6.41 17.19 7.73
CA PHE A 93 6.51 15.97 6.93
C PHE A 93 6.15 16.21 5.46
N MET A 94 5.10 16.99 5.19
CA MET A 94 4.54 17.16 3.86
C MET A 94 5.52 17.77 2.83
N PRO A 95 6.16 18.92 3.09
CA PRO A 95 7.20 19.46 2.21
C PRO A 95 8.37 18.49 1.98
N LEU A 96 8.87 17.86 3.05
CA LEU A 96 9.98 16.90 2.96
C LEU A 96 9.62 15.71 2.06
N GLN A 97 8.39 15.20 2.19
CA GLN A 97 7.89 14.13 1.36
C GLN A 97 7.84 14.53 -0.11
N ILE A 98 7.29 15.70 -0.44
CA ILE A 98 7.22 16.17 -1.83
C ILE A 98 8.62 16.34 -2.43
N GLU A 99 9.57 16.89 -1.67
CA GLU A 99 10.95 17.09 -2.11
C GLU A 99 11.64 15.76 -2.44
N LYS A 100 11.46 14.75 -1.58
CA LYS A 100 12.22 13.50 -1.63
C LYS A 100 11.52 12.37 -2.38
N ILE A 101 10.24 12.51 -2.73
CA ILE A 101 9.48 11.45 -3.40
C ILE A 101 10.10 11.01 -4.73
N ALA A 102 10.77 11.92 -5.44
CA ALA A 102 11.44 11.62 -6.70
C ALA A 102 12.63 10.67 -6.55
N LEU A 103 13.27 10.63 -5.39
CA LEU A 103 14.39 9.72 -5.11
C LEU A 103 13.92 8.27 -5.02
N HIS A 104 12.62 8.06 -4.79
CA HIS A 104 12.02 6.76 -4.54
C HIS A 104 10.90 6.41 -5.55
N SER A 105 10.87 7.05 -6.71
CA SER A 105 9.82 6.83 -7.73
C SER A 105 10.17 5.79 -8.79
N GLN A 106 11.21 4.98 -8.56
CA GLN A 106 11.57 3.89 -9.47
C GLN A 106 10.49 2.81 -9.45
N LEU A 107 10.17 2.27 -10.63
CA LEU A 107 9.23 1.17 -10.75
C LEU A 107 9.84 -0.12 -10.18
N ILE A 108 9.00 -0.91 -9.52
CA ILE A 108 9.37 -2.25 -9.08
C ILE A 108 9.59 -3.13 -10.33
N PRO A 109 10.69 -3.91 -10.40
CA PRO A 109 10.96 -4.80 -11.53
C PRO A 109 9.78 -5.75 -11.81
N GLY A 110 9.38 -5.83 -13.08
CA GLY A 110 8.23 -6.65 -13.53
C GLY A 110 6.86 -5.97 -13.41
N ALA A 111 6.77 -4.76 -12.83
CA ALA A 111 5.48 -4.08 -12.65
C ALA A 111 4.80 -3.72 -13.98
N LEU A 112 5.55 -3.15 -14.94
CA LEU A 112 4.98 -2.75 -16.23
C LEU A 112 4.53 -3.96 -17.05
N GLU A 113 5.30 -5.04 -17.03
CA GLU A 113 5.00 -6.29 -17.71
C GLU A 113 3.73 -6.93 -17.14
N ALA A 114 3.62 -6.98 -15.80
CA ALA A 114 2.43 -7.49 -15.13
C ALA A 114 1.19 -6.65 -15.48
N ILE A 115 1.29 -5.32 -15.38
CA ILE A 115 0.19 -4.41 -15.70
C ILE A 115 -0.22 -4.51 -17.17
N ALA A 116 0.74 -4.61 -18.09
CA ALA A 116 0.48 -4.82 -19.51
C ALA A 116 -0.25 -6.14 -19.77
N SER A 117 0.12 -7.21 -19.07
CA SER A 117 -0.58 -8.51 -19.13
C SER A 117 -2.04 -8.39 -18.66
N LEU A 118 -2.28 -7.73 -17.52
CA LEU A 118 -3.64 -7.49 -17.01
C LEU A 118 -4.48 -6.67 -18.01
N ARG A 119 -3.90 -5.62 -18.59
CA ARG A 119 -4.57 -4.80 -19.62
C ARG A 119 -4.88 -5.59 -20.88
N ALA A 120 -4.00 -6.52 -21.30
CA ALA A 120 -4.24 -7.40 -22.44
C ALA A 120 -5.44 -8.34 -22.22
N GLN A 121 -5.77 -8.66 -20.95
CA GLN A 121 -6.99 -9.38 -20.57
C GLN A 121 -8.23 -8.48 -20.45
N GLY A 122 -8.10 -7.18 -20.77
CA GLY A 122 -9.19 -6.21 -20.69
C GLY A 122 -9.50 -5.70 -19.28
N MET A 123 -8.58 -5.89 -18.32
CA MET A 123 -8.73 -5.32 -16.98
C MET A 123 -8.39 -3.83 -16.96
N LEU A 124 -9.16 -3.08 -16.17
CA LEU A 124 -8.85 -1.70 -15.80
C LEU A 124 -7.89 -1.67 -14.61
N ILE A 125 -7.09 -0.61 -14.53
CA ILE A 125 -6.08 -0.41 -13.49
C ILE A 125 -6.49 0.80 -12.67
N GLY A 126 -7.06 0.56 -11.50
CA GLY A 126 -7.25 1.58 -10.47
C GLY A 126 -6.06 1.62 -9.53
N SER A 127 -5.96 2.68 -8.75
CA SER A 127 -4.95 2.76 -7.70
C SER A 127 -5.39 3.63 -6.53
N CYS A 128 -4.81 3.38 -5.37
CA CYS A 128 -4.98 4.21 -4.19
C CYS A 128 -3.70 4.25 -3.37
N SER A 129 -3.56 5.26 -2.51
CA SER A 129 -2.41 5.38 -1.60
C SER A 129 -2.78 6.10 -0.31
N GLY A 130 -2.05 5.82 0.76
CA GLY A 130 -2.08 6.65 1.98
C GLY A 130 -1.46 8.05 1.81
N TYR A 131 -0.95 8.39 0.62
CA TYR A 131 -0.53 9.75 0.28
C TYR A 131 -1.74 10.67 0.01
N PRO A 132 -1.68 11.94 0.45
CA PRO A 132 -2.67 12.95 0.08
C PRO A 132 -2.51 13.41 -1.38
N ALA A 133 -3.55 14.04 -1.93
CA ALA A 133 -3.69 14.37 -3.35
C ALA A 133 -2.51 15.19 -3.89
N VAL A 134 -2.01 16.13 -3.09
CA VAL A 134 -0.85 16.98 -3.46
C VAL A 134 0.43 16.17 -3.66
N VAL A 135 0.65 15.12 -2.85
CA VAL A 135 1.80 14.22 -2.99
C VAL A 135 1.54 13.26 -4.15
N MET A 136 0.33 12.72 -4.25
CA MET A 136 -0.06 11.82 -5.35
C MET A 136 0.09 12.46 -6.72
N ALA A 137 -0.23 13.74 -6.88
CA ALA A 137 -0.04 14.47 -8.14
C ALA A 137 1.43 14.40 -8.62
N LYS A 138 2.38 14.52 -7.69
CA LYS A 138 3.81 14.41 -8.00
C LYS A 138 4.22 12.97 -8.32
N VAL A 139 3.74 11.99 -7.54
CA VAL A 139 4.00 10.56 -7.75
C VAL A 139 3.50 10.10 -9.12
N VAL A 140 2.25 10.44 -9.46
CA VAL A 140 1.63 10.10 -10.75
C VAL A 140 2.40 10.70 -11.91
N GLU A 141 2.81 11.97 -11.81
CA GLU A 141 3.59 12.61 -12.86
C GLU A 141 4.95 11.92 -13.09
N LEU A 142 5.66 11.55 -12.02
CA LEU A 142 6.93 10.83 -12.12
C LEU A 142 6.75 9.41 -12.67
N ALA A 143 5.72 8.70 -12.20
CA ALA A 143 5.45 7.35 -12.67
C ALA A 143 5.05 7.30 -14.14
N ARG A 144 4.31 8.32 -14.61
CA ARG A 144 3.99 8.49 -16.03
C ARG A 144 5.24 8.66 -16.89
N GLN A 145 6.24 9.42 -16.40
CA GLN A 145 7.54 9.55 -17.08
C GLN A 145 8.29 8.23 -17.14
N ASN A 146 8.06 7.34 -16.17
CA ASN A 146 8.62 5.99 -16.11
C ASN A 146 7.74 4.92 -16.81
N GLY A 147 6.62 5.31 -17.44
CA GLY A 147 5.78 4.42 -18.24
C GLY A 147 4.59 3.77 -17.51
N TYR A 148 4.35 4.10 -16.24
CA TYR A 148 3.16 3.63 -15.52
C TYR A 148 2.04 4.66 -15.53
N VAL A 149 0.84 4.22 -15.96
CA VAL A 149 -0.39 5.02 -15.95
C VAL A 149 -1.55 4.15 -15.47
N ALA A 150 -2.18 4.58 -14.36
CA ALA A 150 -3.45 4.03 -13.89
C ALA A 150 -4.63 4.72 -14.61
N ASP A 151 -5.73 4.00 -14.78
CA ASP A 151 -6.99 4.53 -15.33
C ASP A 151 -7.70 5.46 -14.33
N HIS A 152 -7.52 5.22 -13.03
CA HIS A 152 -7.96 6.11 -11.96
C HIS A 152 -7.02 6.03 -10.73
N VAL A 153 -6.91 7.13 -10.01
CA VAL A 153 -6.06 7.27 -8.82
C VAL A 153 -6.88 7.94 -7.72
N VAL A 154 -6.86 7.37 -6.51
CA VAL A 154 -7.54 7.94 -5.35
C VAL A 154 -6.56 8.15 -4.20
N ALA A 155 -6.34 9.40 -3.81
CA ALA A 155 -5.56 9.80 -2.66
C ALA A 155 -6.37 9.67 -1.35
N THR A 156 -5.65 9.69 -0.21
CA THR A 156 -6.28 9.45 1.10
C THR A 156 -7.26 10.54 1.55
N ASP A 157 -7.09 11.77 1.07
CA ASP A 157 -7.85 12.97 1.44
C ASP A 157 -8.98 13.30 0.45
N GLU A 158 -9.18 12.44 -0.57
CA GLU A 158 -10.30 12.53 -1.52
C GLU A 158 -11.53 11.73 -1.06
N VAL A 159 -11.40 11.00 0.04
CA VAL A 159 -12.43 10.12 0.61
C VAL A 159 -12.66 10.42 2.09
N PRO A 160 -13.82 10.07 2.66
CA PRO A 160 -14.12 10.33 4.08
C PRO A 160 -13.20 9.60 5.06
N ASN A 161 -12.62 8.46 4.65
CA ASN A 161 -11.70 7.68 5.46
C ASN A 161 -10.73 6.87 4.59
N GLY A 162 -9.43 7.03 4.83
CA GLY A 162 -8.39 6.23 4.18
C GLY A 162 -8.28 4.82 4.75
N ARG A 163 -7.25 4.08 4.32
CA ARG A 163 -6.94 2.74 4.85
C ARG A 163 -6.90 2.75 6.40
N PRO A 164 -7.43 1.70 7.06
CA PRO A 164 -7.87 0.41 6.51
C PRO A 164 -9.32 0.40 5.99
N HIS A 165 -9.99 1.54 5.91
CA HIS A 165 -11.37 1.61 5.43
C HIS A 165 -11.45 1.42 3.91
N PRO A 166 -12.58 0.93 3.37
CA PRO A 166 -12.69 0.53 1.97
C PRO A 166 -12.85 1.70 0.99
N ALA A 167 -12.94 2.95 1.46
CA ALA A 167 -13.46 4.05 0.64
C ALA A 167 -12.61 4.38 -0.58
N GLN A 168 -11.27 4.30 -0.50
CA GLN A 168 -10.41 4.58 -1.67
C GLN A 168 -10.58 3.50 -2.76
N SER A 169 -10.68 2.23 -2.37
CA SER A 169 -10.97 1.12 -3.27
C SER A 169 -12.36 1.21 -3.89
N LEU A 170 -13.38 1.57 -3.09
CA LEU A 170 -14.75 1.75 -3.59
C LEU A 170 -14.88 2.97 -4.51
N ALA A 171 -14.15 4.05 -4.25
CA ALA A 171 -14.09 5.20 -5.15
C ALA A 171 -13.52 4.80 -6.53
N ASN A 172 -12.50 3.93 -6.57
CA ASN A 172 -12.03 3.36 -7.83
C ASN A 172 -13.10 2.52 -8.54
N VAL A 173 -13.85 1.68 -7.82
CA VAL A 173 -14.95 0.88 -8.41
C VAL A 173 -15.97 1.77 -9.12
N ILE A 174 -16.38 2.86 -8.46
CA ILE A 174 -17.32 3.83 -9.01
C ILE A 174 -16.74 4.52 -10.24
N ALA A 175 -15.52 5.06 -10.13
CA ALA A 175 -14.88 5.81 -11.20
C ALA A 175 -14.60 4.97 -12.46
N LEU A 176 -14.26 3.69 -12.27
CA LEU A 176 -13.99 2.74 -13.35
C LEU A 176 -15.26 2.07 -13.91
N GLY A 177 -16.43 2.33 -13.31
CA GLY A 177 -17.70 1.78 -13.76
C GLY A 177 -17.80 0.26 -13.60
N ILE A 178 -17.17 -0.31 -12.57
CA ILE A 178 -17.23 -1.76 -12.31
C ILE A 178 -18.57 -2.11 -11.65
N GLU A 179 -19.30 -3.05 -12.25
CA GLU A 179 -20.65 -3.42 -11.82
C GLU A 179 -20.69 -4.20 -10.51
N ASP A 180 -19.62 -4.95 -10.19
CA ASP A 180 -19.55 -5.83 -9.03
C ASP A 180 -18.15 -5.79 -8.39
N VAL A 181 -18.10 -5.52 -7.08
CA VAL A 181 -16.85 -5.44 -6.33
C VAL A 181 -16.12 -6.79 -6.26
N ALA A 182 -16.83 -7.91 -6.35
CA ALA A 182 -16.22 -9.25 -6.42
C ALA A 182 -15.44 -9.46 -7.73
N ALA A 183 -15.63 -8.60 -8.73
CA ALA A 183 -14.83 -8.55 -9.95
C ALA A 183 -13.54 -7.71 -9.80
N CYS A 184 -13.25 -7.19 -8.61
CA CYS A 184 -12.04 -6.43 -8.34
C CYS A 184 -11.05 -7.22 -7.50
N VAL A 185 -9.76 -6.92 -7.68
CA VAL A 185 -8.67 -7.38 -6.82
C VAL A 185 -7.89 -6.20 -6.27
N LYS A 186 -7.70 -6.16 -4.95
CA LYS A 186 -6.81 -5.21 -4.28
C LYS A 186 -5.43 -5.84 -4.13
N VAL A 187 -4.40 -5.13 -4.56
CA VAL A 187 -2.99 -5.52 -4.40
C VAL A 187 -2.31 -4.50 -3.49
N ASP A 188 -1.63 -4.97 -2.46
CA ASP A 188 -1.01 -4.10 -1.45
C ASP A 188 0.14 -4.82 -0.73
N ASP A 189 1.13 -4.06 -0.27
CA ASP A 189 2.27 -4.55 0.52
C ASP A 189 2.09 -4.28 2.03
N THR A 190 0.95 -3.74 2.45
CA THR A 190 0.68 -3.36 3.84
C THR A 190 -0.58 -4.01 4.40
N TRP A 191 -0.56 -4.27 5.71
CA TRP A 191 -1.73 -4.81 6.43
C TRP A 191 -2.98 -3.93 6.28
N PRO A 192 -2.93 -2.59 6.46
CA PRO A 192 -4.11 -1.73 6.28
C PRO A 192 -4.69 -1.79 4.86
N GLY A 193 -3.85 -1.93 3.83
CA GLY A 193 -4.33 -2.04 2.46
C GLY A 193 -4.96 -3.39 2.12
N ILE A 194 -4.52 -4.48 2.75
CA ILE A 194 -5.23 -5.77 2.65
C ILE A 194 -6.59 -5.71 3.36
N LEU A 195 -6.66 -5.07 4.53
CA LEU A 195 -7.93 -4.82 5.21
C LEU A 195 -8.87 -3.97 4.36
N GLU A 196 -8.38 -2.91 3.71
CA GLU A 196 -9.16 -2.10 2.78
C GLU A 196 -9.84 -2.97 1.70
N GLY A 197 -9.07 -3.85 1.04
CA GLY A 197 -9.60 -4.74 0.01
C GLY A 197 -10.61 -5.76 0.55
N ARG A 198 -10.31 -6.37 1.71
CA ARG A 198 -11.24 -7.33 2.37
C ARG A 198 -12.53 -6.64 2.77
N SER A 199 -12.46 -5.46 3.38
CA SER A 199 -13.61 -4.67 3.80
C SER A 199 -14.43 -4.14 2.63
N ALA A 200 -13.81 -3.88 1.47
CA ALA A 200 -14.52 -3.53 0.25
C ALA A 200 -15.26 -4.73 -0.37
N GLY A 201 -14.80 -5.95 -0.09
CA GLY A 201 -15.30 -7.18 -0.69
C GLY A 201 -14.63 -7.58 -1.99
N MET A 202 -13.39 -7.14 -2.16
CA MET A 202 -12.52 -7.52 -3.28
C MET A 202 -11.75 -8.80 -2.98
N TRP A 203 -11.26 -9.44 -4.03
CA TRP A 203 -10.10 -10.33 -3.88
C TRP A 203 -8.90 -9.53 -3.37
N THR A 204 -7.98 -10.17 -2.65
CA THR A 204 -6.81 -9.48 -2.06
C THR A 204 -5.54 -10.26 -2.27
N VAL A 205 -4.50 -9.57 -2.71
CA VAL A 205 -3.17 -10.11 -2.95
C VAL A 205 -2.16 -9.28 -2.16
N ALA A 206 -1.48 -9.93 -1.23
CA ALA A 206 -0.45 -9.31 -0.40
C ALA A 206 0.94 -9.51 -1.02
N LEU A 207 1.69 -8.43 -1.16
CA LEU A 207 3.09 -8.46 -1.61
C LEU A 207 4.02 -8.57 -0.40
N THR A 208 4.83 -9.62 -0.35
CA THR A 208 5.62 -9.95 0.84
C THR A 208 7.04 -9.43 0.78
N CYS A 209 7.63 -9.30 -0.41
CA CYS A 209 9.06 -9.03 -0.56
C CYS A 209 9.39 -7.67 -1.18
N SER A 210 8.47 -7.08 -1.94
CA SER A 210 8.71 -5.82 -2.65
C SER A 210 8.45 -4.56 -1.83
N GLY A 211 7.83 -4.67 -0.66
CA GLY A 211 7.36 -3.51 0.10
C GLY A 211 7.76 -3.49 1.58
N ASN A 212 6.90 -2.88 2.39
CA ASN A 212 7.18 -2.48 3.75
C ASN A 212 7.57 -3.63 4.69
N ALA A 213 6.97 -4.81 4.50
CA ALA A 213 7.12 -5.94 5.42
C ALA A 213 8.52 -6.58 5.38
N LEU A 214 9.14 -6.65 4.20
CA LEU A 214 10.54 -7.07 4.05
C LEU A 214 11.50 -5.90 4.28
N GLY A 215 11.18 -4.72 3.74
CA GLY A 215 11.90 -3.49 4.02
C GLY A 215 13.36 -3.48 3.56
N LEU A 216 13.68 -4.24 2.50
CA LEU A 216 14.99 -4.30 1.86
C LEU A 216 14.97 -3.57 0.51
N THR A 217 16.13 -3.06 0.08
CA THR A 217 16.32 -2.60 -1.30
C THR A 217 16.27 -3.78 -2.27
N TYR A 218 16.08 -3.52 -3.56
CA TYR A 218 16.04 -4.59 -4.57
C TYR A 218 17.36 -5.38 -4.62
N GLU A 219 18.50 -4.69 -4.53
CA GLU A 219 19.83 -5.32 -4.51
C GLU A 219 20.02 -6.20 -3.27
N GLN A 220 19.57 -5.73 -2.10
CA GLN A 220 19.62 -6.52 -0.87
C GLN A 220 18.70 -7.75 -0.93
N TYR A 221 17.51 -7.60 -1.52
CA TYR A 221 16.60 -8.73 -1.75
C TYR A 221 17.21 -9.77 -2.68
N GLN A 222 17.82 -9.35 -3.79
CA GLN A 222 18.51 -10.25 -4.73
C GLN A 222 19.74 -10.92 -4.12
N ALA A 223 20.44 -10.24 -3.22
CA ALA A 223 21.61 -10.78 -2.52
C ALA A 223 21.24 -11.65 -1.30
N LEU A 224 19.98 -11.66 -0.87
CA LEU A 224 19.55 -12.38 0.33
C LEU A 224 19.63 -13.89 0.10
N PRO A 225 20.34 -14.65 0.96
CA PRO A 225 20.38 -16.11 0.85
C PRO A 225 18.98 -16.71 0.89
N ALA A 226 18.73 -17.74 0.08
CA ALA A 226 17.41 -18.36 -0.03
C ALA A 226 16.84 -18.87 1.31
N ALA A 227 17.72 -19.33 2.22
CA ALA A 227 17.33 -19.75 3.57
C ALA A 227 16.84 -18.58 4.42
N ASP A 228 17.54 -17.43 4.37
CA ASP A 228 17.14 -16.23 5.11
C ASP A 228 15.86 -15.63 4.53
N LEU A 229 15.71 -15.65 3.20
CA LEU A 229 14.47 -15.22 2.54
C LEU A 229 13.29 -16.10 2.94
N ALA A 230 13.47 -17.42 3.07
CA ALA A 230 12.41 -18.31 3.53
C ALA A 230 11.96 -17.98 4.96
N VAL A 231 12.89 -17.70 5.87
CA VAL A 231 12.58 -17.25 7.24
C VAL A 231 11.82 -15.92 7.23
N GLN A 232 12.22 -14.97 6.38
CA GLN A 232 11.49 -13.70 6.25
C GLN A 232 10.08 -13.90 5.69
N ARG A 233 9.90 -14.77 4.69
CA ARG A 233 8.57 -15.08 4.14
C ARG A 233 7.63 -15.67 5.20
N GLU A 234 8.12 -16.58 6.04
CA GLU A 234 7.32 -17.16 7.13
C GLU A 234 6.90 -16.07 8.12
N ARG A 235 7.85 -15.28 8.62
CA ARG A 235 7.57 -14.14 9.52
C ARG A 235 6.54 -13.17 8.94
N ILE A 236 6.68 -12.84 7.65
CA ILE A 236 5.80 -11.88 6.98
C ILE A 236 4.41 -12.51 6.76
N THR A 237 4.34 -13.79 6.38
CA THR A 237 3.07 -14.53 6.25
C THR A 237 2.30 -14.51 7.57
N ASP A 238 2.97 -14.80 8.68
CA ASP A 238 2.37 -14.74 10.02
C ASP A 238 1.90 -13.31 10.35
N ALA A 239 2.72 -12.31 10.02
CA ALA A 239 2.38 -10.91 10.22
C ALA A 239 1.18 -10.45 9.39
N PHE A 240 0.85 -11.11 8.27
CA PHE A 240 -0.34 -10.83 7.45
C PHE A 240 -1.56 -11.68 7.81
N ALA A 241 -1.40 -12.75 8.58
CA ALA A 241 -2.43 -13.78 8.77
C ALA A 241 -3.80 -13.22 9.19
N GLY A 242 -3.85 -12.29 10.14
CA GLY A 242 -5.12 -11.72 10.61
C GLY A 242 -5.79 -10.73 9.65
N SER A 243 -5.07 -10.19 8.65
CA SER A 243 -5.67 -9.42 7.55
C SER A 243 -6.30 -10.31 6.48
N ARG A 244 -6.06 -11.63 6.55
CA ARG A 244 -6.64 -12.67 5.68
C ARG A 244 -6.51 -12.37 4.18
N PRO A 245 -5.28 -12.17 3.66
CA PRO A 245 -5.10 -12.07 2.22
C PRO A 245 -5.56 -13.36 1.52
N HIS A 246 -6.13 -13.26 0.33
CA HIS A 246 -6.50 -14.45 -0.45
C HIS A 246 -5.28 -15.10 -1.10
N TYR A 247 -4.27 -14.30 -1.42
CA TYR A 247 -3.01 -14.72 -2.01
C TYR A 247 -1.85 -13.91 -1.42
N LEU A 248 -0.69 -14.55 -1.36
CA LEU A 248 0.59 -13.96 -1.01
C LEU A 248 1.55 -14.23 -2.17
N ILE A 249 2.20 -13.19 -2.68
CA ILE A 249 3.26 -13.29 -3.70
C ILE A 249 4.44 -12.39 -3.29
N ASP A 250 5.63 -12.63 -3.82
CA ASP A 250 6.79 -11.82 -3.43
C ASP A 250 6.71 -10.42 -4.01
N THR A 251 6.40 -10.35 -5.30
CA THR A 251 6.36 -9.12 -6.07
C THR A 251 5.19 -9.09 -7.05
N ILE A 252 4.86 -7.90 -7.54
CA ILE A 252 3.82 -7.71 -8.55
C ILE A 252 4.07 -8.49 -9.85
N ALA A 253 5.30 -8.92 -10.13
CA ALA A 253 5.63 -9.70 -11.33
C ALA A 253 4.86 -11.04 -11.40
N GLU A 254 4.45 -11.60 -10.26
CA GLU A 254 3.69 -12.86 -10.17
C GLU A 254 2.17 -12.64 -10.27
N LEU A 255 1.71 -11.39 -10.24
CA LEU A 255 0.29 -11.05 -10.22
C LEU A 255 -0.51 -11.68 -11.38
N PRO A 256 -0.03 -11.73 -12.65
CA PRO A 256 -0.80 -12.34 -13.73
C PRO A 256 -1.24 -13.79 -13.47
N ALA A 257 -0.38 -14.61 -12.85
CA ALA A 257 -0.73 -15.99 -12.52
C ALA A 257 -1.80 -16.07 -11.42
N VAL A 258 -1.79 -15.13 -10.47
CA VAL A 258 -2.82 -15.01 -9.43
C VAL A 258 -4.15 -14.56 -10.02
N ILE A 259 -4.15 -13.63 -10.98
CA ILE A 259 -5.36 -13.22 -11.72
C ILE A 259 -6.00 -14.43 -12.41
N ASP A 260 -5.21 -15.26 -13.08
CA ASP A 260 -5.71 -16.48 -13.74
C ASP A 260 -6.33 -17.45 -12.72
N ALA A 261 -5.69 -17.63 -11.57
CA ALA A 261 -6.22 -18.47 -10.49
C ALA A 261 -7.54 -17.92 -9.92
N ILE A 262 -7.66 -16.60 -9.72
CA ILE A 262 -8.90 -15.97 -9.27
C ILE A 262 -10.00 -16.14 -10.32
N ASN A 263 -9.69 -15.95 -11.60
CA ASN A 263 -10.66 -16.13 -12.69
C ASN A 263 -11.19 -17.57 -12.74
N GLN A 264 -10.35 -18.58 -12.49
CA GLN A 264 -10.80 -19.97 -12.38
C GLN A 264 -11.77 -20.18 -11.20
N ARG A 265 -11.53 -19.52 -10.07
CA ARG A 265 -12.41 -19.59 -8.88
C ARG A 265 -13.75 -18.89 -9.13
N LEU A 266 -13.73 -17.69 -9.69
CA LEU A 266 -14.93 -16.96 -10.11
C LEU A 266 -15.74 -17.76 -11.13
N ALA A 267 -15.09 -18.43 -12.08
CA ALA A 267 -15.76 -19.28 -13.07
C ALA A 267 -16.49 -20.48 -12.45
N ARG A 268 -16.07 -20.93 -11.26
CA ARG A 268 -16.72 -21.97 -10.42
C ARG A 268 -17.77 -21.40 -9.45
N GLY A 269 -17.95 -20.08 -9.41
CA GLY A 269 -18.91 -19.40 -8.53
C GLY A 269 -18.37 -19.11 -7.12
N GLU A 270 -17.06 -19.24 -6.89
CA GLU A 270 -16.44 -18.77 -5.64
C GLU A 270 -16.39 -17.24 -5.62
N LEU A 271 -16.60 -16.63 -4.45
CA LEU A 271 -16.58 -15.18 -4.24
C LEU A 271 -15.62 -14.84 -3.09
N PRO A 272 -15.03 -13.63 -3.05
CA PRO A 272 -14.05 -13.23 -2.03
C PRO A 272 -14.51 -13.46 -0.59
N GLN A 273 -15.80 -13.22 -0.31
CA GLN A 273 -16.35 -13.32 1.04
C GLN A 273 -16.48 -14.76 1.55
N ASN A 274 -16.47 -15.74 0.66
CA ASN A 274 -16.68 -17.14 0.98
C ASN A 274 -15.36 -17.91 1.16
N CYS A 275 -14.23 -17.20 1.18
CA CYS A 275 -12.88 -17.74 1.37
C CYS A 275 -12.04 -16.94 2.38
#